data_AF-A0A8T8STK9-F1
#
_entry.id   AF-A0A8T8STK9-F1
#
_cell.length_a   1.000
_cell.length_b   1.000
_cell.length_c   1.000
_cell.angle_alpha   90.00
_cell.angle_beta   90.00
_cell.angle_gamma   90.00
#
_symmetry.space_group_name_H-M   'P 1'
#
loop_
_entity.id
_entity.type
_entity.pdbx_description
1 polymer ?
#
loop_
_entity_poly.entity_id
_entity_poly.type
_entity_poly.pdbx_seq_one_letter_code
_entity_poly.pdbx_strand_id
1 'polypeptide(L)'
;MCGIVCLIRNCSAEEADDSIPDSLRQTCDRRGPDAQATFRYTSSSSTAVSLHASVLSLRGKEVTPQPIRSPDGRLVLAWNGQIFRHEGDENNDEENRSSLFLDAAKNDGEELLKVLERVLQTSESGEDVGLTLAGVLKAIEGPYAFVLLDTETQYLYFGRDPLGRRSLLMRRSVETGDESLMLCSVADQGTIAAGSSFVEVDCSRSIWCVDLN
;
A
#
# COMPACT_ATOMS: atom_id res chain seq x y z
N MET A 1 -14.19 -3.72 -3.84
CA MET A 1 -12.78 -4.06 -3.54
C MET A 1 -12.13 -2.79 -3.03
N CYS A 2 -11.15 -2.84 -2.16
CA CYS A 2 -10.47 -1.60 -1.79
C CYS A 2 -9.79 -0.93 -3.01
N GLY A 3 -9.51 0.36 -2.88
CA GLY A 3 -8.77 1.16 -3.86
C GLY A 3 -7.60 1.89 -3.19
N ILE A 4 -6.52 2.06 -3.94
CA ILE A 4 -5.32 2.79 -3.53
C ILE A 4 -5.03 3.85 -4.59
N VAL A 5 -4.70 5.06 -4.16
CA VAL A 5 -4.08 6.10 -4.98
C VAL A 5 -2.93 6.71 -4.20
N CYS A 6 -1.74 6.77 -4.77
CA CYS A 6 -0.57 7.39 -4.18
C CYS A 6 0.04 8.37 -5.17
N LEU A 7 0.33 9.59 -4.72
CA LEU A 7 1.10 10.57 -5.46
C LEU A 7 2.38 10.89 -4.67
N ILE A 8 3.52 10.74 -5.33
CA ILE A 8 4.85 11.07 -4.82
C ILE A 8 5.45 12.12 -5.74
N ARG A 9 6.02 13.18 -5.18
CA ARG A 9 6.58 14.30 -5.96
C ARG A 9 7.48 15.18 -5.09
N ASN A 10 8.35 15.95 -5.73
CA ASN A 10 9.21 16.89 -5.02
C ASN A 10 8.50 18.25 -4.83
N CYS A 11 8.52 18.80 -3.61
CA CYS A 11 7.91 20.09 -3.26
C CYS A 11 8.82 21.30 -3.48
N SER A 12 10.03 21.14 -4.03
CA SER A 12 10.98 22.24 -4.26
C SER A 12 10.51 23.27 -5.31
N ALA A 13 9.47 22.97 -6.08
CA ALA A 13 8.78 23.94 -6.93
C ALA A 13 7.65 24.62 -6.13
N GLU A 14 7.76 25.93 -5.90
CA GLU A 14 6.84 26.75 -5.07
C GLU A 14 5.36 26.75 -5.51
N GLU A 15 4.98 26.05 -6.60
CA GLU A 15 3.63 26.09 -7.18
C GLU A 15 2.98 24.71 -7.43
N ALA A 16 3.64 23.61 -7.11
CA ALA A 16 3.10 22.30 -7.47
C ALA A 16 1.97 21.86 -6.49
N ASP A 17 0.81 21.43 -6.99
CA ASP A 17 -0.30 20.82 -6.21
C ASP A 17 -0.07 19.33 -5.84
N ASP A 18 -0.05 18.97 -4.54
CA ASP A 18 0.12 17.57 -4.02
C ASP A 18 -1.19 16.85 -3.87
N SER A 19 -2.26 17.54 -4.20
CA SER A 19 -3.53 16.91 -4.23
C SER A 19 -3.54 15.89 -5.37
N ILE A 20 -3.87 14.66 -5.01
CA ILE A 20 -4.33 13.68 -5.99
C ILE A 20 -5.47 14.34 -6.81
N PRO A 21 -5.59 14.18 -8.12
CA PRO A 21 -6.72 14.76 -8.86
C PRO A 21 -8.07 14.27 -8.30
N ASP A 22 -9.06 15.15 -8.19
CA ASP A 22 -10.40 14.80 -7.66
C ASP A 22 -11.07 13.70 -8.49
N SER A 23 -10.89 13.70 -9.81
CA SER A 23 -11.40 12.65 -10.69
C SER A 23 -10.84 11.28 -10.34
N LEU A 24 -9.55 11.21 -9.99
CA LEU A 24 -8.88 9.98 -9.60
C LEU A 24 -9.31 9.52 -8.20
N ARG A 25 -9.43 10.46 -7.24
CA ARG A 25 -10.03 10.18 -5.91
C ARG A 25 -11.43 9.58 -6.04
N GLN A 26 -12.33 10.25 -6.76
CA GLN A 26 -13.70 9.78 -6.94
C GLN A 26 -13.79 8.42 -7.64
N THR A 27 -12.89 8.16 -8.60
CA THR A 27 -12.82 6.85 -9.26
C THR A 27 -12.36 5.76 -8.30
N CYS A 28 -11.42 6.08 -7.40
CA CYS A 28 -11.01 5.22 -6.30
C CYS A 28 -12.15 4.96 -5.31
N ASP A 29 -12.88 5.99 -4.88
CA ASP A 29 -13.95 5.93 -3.88
C ASP A 29 -15.07 4.95 -4.28
N ARG A 30 -15.40 4.88 -5.58
CA ARG A 30 -16.40 3.94 -6.10
C ARG A 30 -16.06 2.47 -5.86
N ARG A 31 -14.78 2.14 -5.62
CA ARG A 31 -14.35 0.77 -5.33
C ARG A 31 -14.70 0.37 -3.88
N GLY A 32 -14.63 1.34 -2.96
CA GLY A 32 -14.76 1.16 -1.52
C GLY A 32 -15.57 2.29 -0.87
N PRO A 33 -16.91 2.15 -0.82
CA PRO A 33 -17.80 3.17 -0.28
C PRO A 33 -17.85 3.22 1.27
N ASP A 34 -17.32 2.22 1.98
CA ASP A 34 -17.53 2.07 3.42
C ASP A 34 -16.64 2.99 4.26
N ALA A 35 -15.44 3.32 3.76
CA ALA A 35 -14.57 4.35 4.33
C ALA A 35 -13.60 4.87 3.27
N GLN A 36 -13.27 6.16 3.36
CA GLN A 36 -12.27 6.81 2.52
C GLN A 36 -11.40 7.72 3.39
N ALA A 37 -10.09 7.67 3.22
CA ALA A 37 -9.20 8.62 3.88
C ALA A 37 -7.96 8.90 3.04
N THR A 38 -7.38 10.07 3.28
CA THR A 38 -6.12 10.49 2.68
C THR A 38 -5.11 10.79 3.78
N PHE A 39 -3.98 10.11 3.72
CA PHE A 39 -2.80 10.41 4.52
C PHE A 39 -1.83 11.27 3.70
N ARG A 40 -1.25 12.29 4.33
CA ARG A 40 -0.21 13.12 3.72
C ARG A 40 1.05 13.09 4.57
N TYR A 41 2.19 13.03 3.90
CA TYR A 41 3.51 13.04 4.51
C TYR A 41 4.47 13.85 3.65
N THR A 42 5.41 14.53 4.28
CA THR A 42 6.48 15.25 3.59
C THR A 42 7.79 14.78 4.21
N SER A 43 8.69 14.31 3.36
CA SER A 43 10.02 13.83 3.74
C SER A 43 10.92 14.99 4.17
N SER A 44 12.04 14.67 4.82
CA SER A 44 13.08 15.65 5.18
C SER A 44 13.70 16.38 3.97
N SER A 45 13.66 15.77 2.78
CA SER A 45 14.12 16.38 1.52
C SER A 45 13.02 17.05 0.70
N SER A 46 11.87 17.32 1.34
CA SER A 46 10.71 17.94 0.70
C SER A 46 10.04 17.08 -0.38
N THR A 47 10.15 15.75 -0.30
CA THR A 47 9.33 14.85 -1.13
C THR A 47 7.96 14.66 -0.46
N ALA A 48 6.89 15.11 -1.10
CA ALA A 48 5.52 14.89 -0.63
C ALA A 48 4.97 13.55 -1.09
N VAL A 49 4.26 12.89 -0.18
CA VAL A 49 3.47 11.68 -0.40
C VAL A 49 2.02 11.98 -0.01
N SER A 50 1.12 11.78 -0.96
CA SER A 50 -0.34 11.85 -0.77
C SER A 50 -0.89 10.45 -1.04
N LEU A 51 -1.29 9.75 0.02
CA LEU A 51 -1.76 8.36 -0.02
C LEU A 51 -3.24 8.30 0.36
N HIS A 52 -4.08 8.06 -0.64
CA HIS A 52 -5.52 7.94 -0.49
C HIS A 52 -5.95 6.47 -0.65
N ALA A 53 -6.84 6.01 0.23
CA ALA A 53 -7.40 4.68 0.14
C ALA A 53 -8.92 4.70 0.34
N SER A 54 -9.61 3.82 -0.39
CA SER A 54 -11.04 3.57 -0.27
C SER A 54 -11.26 2.10 0.13
N VAL A 55 -12.18 1.87 1.06
CA VAL A 55 -12.38 0.56 1.71
C VAL A 55 -13.75 0.00 1.36
N LEU A 56 -13.77 -1.24 0.89
CA LEU A 56 -14.96 -2.10 0.92
C LEU A 56 -14.70 -3.16 1.98
N SER A 57 -15.39 -3.09 3.10
CA SER A 57 -15.15 -3.92 4.28
C SER A 57 -15.74 -5.32 4.08
N LEU A 58 -14.88 -6.28 3.75
CA LEU A 58 -15.25 -7.69 3.57
C LEU A 58 -14.71 -8.61 4.69
N ARG A 59 -13.82 -8.11 5.54
CA ARG A 59 -13.18 -8.81 6.66
C ARG A 59 -12.95 -7.85 7.82
N GLY A 60 -12.98 -8.37 9.03
CA GLY A 60 -13.05 -7.56 10.25
C GLY A 60 -14.46 -7.48 10.81
N LYS A 61 -14.59 -7.33 12.14
CA LYS A 61 -15.89 -7.07 12.79
C LYS A 61 -16.43 -5.68 12.48
N GLU A 62 -15.52 -4.74 12.26
CA GLU A 62 -15.82 -3.34 11.99
C GLU A 62 -15.06 -2.90 10.74
N VAL A 63 -15.46 -1.76 10.16
CA VAL A 63 -14.75 -1.16 9.04
C VAL A 63 -13.39 -0.68 9.52
N THR A 64 -12.30 -1.24 8.97
CA THR A 64 -10.94 -0.74 9.18
C THR A 64 -10.63 0.36 8.15
N PRO A 65 -10.56 1.64 8.54
CA PRO A 65 -10.20 2.71 7.61
C PRO A 65 -8.74 2.55 7.16
N GLN A 66 -8.46 2.98 5.92
CA GLN A 66 -7.11 2.95 5.35
C GLN A 66 -6.73 4.33 4.82
N PRO A 67 -5.44 4.71 4.82
CA PRO A 67 -4.27 3.90 5.18
C PRO A 67 -4.18 3.53 6.67
N ILE A 68 -3.82 2.28 6.96
CA ILE A 68 -3.61 1.73 8.30
C ILE A 68 -2.28 2.26 8.83
N ARG A 69 -2.20 2.59 10.13
CA ARG A 69 -0.98 3.11 10.75
C ARG A 69 -0.54 2.20 11.89
N SER A 70 0.75 1.98 12.02
CA SER A 70 1.31 1.36 13.23
C SER A 70 1.05 2.26 14.45
N PRO A 71 0.99 1.73 15.68
CA PRO A 71 0.72 2.54 16.87
C PRO A 71 1.78 3.63 17.14
N ASP A 72 3.03 3.39 16.74
CA ASP A 72 4.12 4.39 16.80
C ASP A 72 4.05 5.42 15.66
N GLY A 73 3.17 5.20 14.68
CA GLY A 73 3.00 6.04 13.50
C GLY A 73 4.07 5.89 12.42
N ARG A 74 5.06 5.00 12.63
CA ARG A 74 6.18 4.78 11.72
C ARG A 74 5.72 4.26 10.36
N LEU A 75 4.93 3.18 10.38
CA LEU A 75 4.51 2.45 9.19
C LEU A 75 3.09 2.86 8.80
N VAL A 76 2.89 3.15 7.51
CA VAL A 76 1.59 3.53 6.95
C VAL A 76 1.27 2.65 5.74
N LEU A 77 0.24 1.82 5.85
CA LEU A 77 -0.10 0.78 4.88
C LEU A 77 -1.46 1.04 4.22
N ALA A 78 -1.48 1.13 2.89
CA ALA A 78 -2.69 0.95 2.08
C ALA A 78 -2.68 -0.47 1.48
N TRP A 79 -3.76 -1.21 1.69
CA TRP A 79 -3.88 -2.63 1.37
C TRP A 79 -5.18 -2.95 0.61
N ASN A 80 -5.03 -3.41 -0.62
CA ASN A 80 -6.10 -4.01 -1.41
C ASN A 80 -5.77 -5.48 -1.64
N GLY A 81 -6.15 -6.34 -0.69
CA GLY A 81 -5.86 -7.76 -0.78
C GLY A 81 -6.72 -8.61 0.14
N GLN A 82 -6.52 -9.91 0.03
CA GLN A 82 -7.13 -10.91 0.91
C GLN A 82 -6.15 -12.06 1.12
N ILE A 83 -5.96 -12.49 2.37
CA ILE A 83 -5.02 -13.57 2.70
C ILE A 83 -5.79 -14.90 2.85
N PHE A 84 -5.34 -15.93 2.15
CA PHE A 84 -5.98 -17.25 2.07
C PHE A 84 -5.21 -18.34 2.81
N ARG A 85 -3.90 -18.17 2.98
CA ARG A 85 -3.01 -19.08 3.70
C ARG A 85 -1.81 -18.31 4.20
N HIS A 86 -1.24 -18.76 5.31
CA HIS A 86 0.08 -18.38 5.80
C HIS A 86 0.94 -19.65 5.98
N GLU A 87 2.25 -19.58 5.70
CA GLU A 87 3.18 -20.69 5.92
C GLU A 87 3.10 -21.14 7.40
N GLY A 88 2.96 -22.44 7.64
CA GLY A 88 2.76 -23.01 8.97
C GLY A 88 1.31 -23.31 9.35
N ASP A 89 0.32 -22.91 8.53
CA ASP A 89 -1.09 -23.26 8.75
C ASP A 89 -1.39 -24.76 8.60
N GLU A 90 -0.51 -25.53 7.95
CA GLU A 90 -0.69 -26.96 7.64
C GLU A 90 -0.43 -27.88 8.84
N ASN A 91 0.22 -27.39 9.90
CA ASN A 91 0.61 -28.19 11.07
C ASN A 91 -0.37 -28.10 12.25
N ASN A 92 -1.48 -27.39 12.09
CA ASN A 92 -2.52 -27.30 13.12
C ASN A 92 -3.68 -28.23 12.75
N ASP A 93 -3.96 -29.21 13.61
CA ASP A 93 -5.17 -30.06 13.54
C ASP A 93 -6.41 -29.19 13.28
N GLU A 94 -7.40 -29.71 12.55
CA GLU A 94 -8.60 -28.98 12.08
C GLU A 94 -9.33 -28.19 13.17
N GLU A 95 -9.18 -28.58 14.43
CA GLU A 95 -9.77 -27.95 15.62
C GLU A 95 -9.04 -26.69 16.12
N ASN A 96 -7.79 -26.45 15.68
CA ASN A 96 -6.92 -25.39 16.21
C ASN A 96 -6.37 -24.45 15.12
N ARG A 97 -7.19 -24.16 14.08
CA ARG A 97 -6.91 -23.18 13.01
C ARG A 97 -6.87 -21.72 13.51
N SER A 98 -6.08 -21.42 14.54
CA SER A 98 -5.73 -20.04 14.91
C SER A 98 -4.65 -19.49 13.97
N SER A 99 -4.87 -19.58 12.66
CA SER A 99 -4.07 -18.80 11.71
C SER A 99 -4.48 -17.35 11.84
N LEU A 100 -3.55 -16.49 12.26
CA LEU A 100 -3.80 -15.06 12.49
C LEU A 100 -4.48 -14.38 11.29
N PHE A 101 -4.23 -14.88 10.09
CA PHE A 101 -4.71 -14.34 8.81
C PHE A 101 -5.99 -15.00 8.25
N LEU A 102 -6.51 -16.04 8.90
CA LEU A 102 -7.70 -16.79 8.41
C LEU A 102 -8.95 -16.57 9.26
N ASP A 103 -8.82 -15.84 10.36
CA ASP A 103 -9.97 -15.38 11.13
C ASP A 103 -10.68 -14.24 10.37
N ALA A 104 -11.85 -14.53 9.81
CA ALA A 104 -12.66 -13.55 9.09
C ALA A 104 -13.10 -12.36 9.96
N ALA A 105 -13.05 -12.50 11.28
CA ALA A 105 -13.33 -11.41 12.22
C ALA A 105 -12.18 -10.40 12.33
N LYS A 106 -11.03 -10.66 11.69
CA LYS A 106 -9.87 -9.77 11.64
C LYS A 106 -9.64 -9.21 10.25
N ASN A 107 -9.04 -8.02 10.19
CA ASN A 107 -8.64 -7.40 8.94
C ASN A 107 -7.22 -7.88 8.54
N ASP A 108 -7.08 -8.40 7.33
CA ASP A 108 -5.81 -8.94 6.82
C ASP A 108 -4.67 -7.91 6.82
N GLY A 109 -4.98 -6.66 6.46
CA GLY A 109 -3.99 -5.57 6.40
C GLY A 109 -3.49 -5.18 7.80
N GLU A 110 -4.36 -5.16 8.80
CA GLU A 110 -3.96 -4.90 10.19
C GLU A 110 -3.10 -6.03 10.75
N GLU A 111 -3.46 -7.29 10.51
CA GLU A 111 -2.66 -8.42 10.98
C GLU A 111 -1.29 -8.45 10.28
N LEU A 112 -1.23 -8.09 8.99
CA LEU A 112 0.03 -8.01 8.25
C LEU A 112 0.94 -6.93 8.84
N LEU A 113 0.38 -5.76 9.15
CA LEU A 113 1.12 -4.67 9.78
C LEU A 113 1.65 -5.08 11.16
N LYS A 114 0.81 -5.72 12.00
CA LYS A 114 1.23 -6.23 13.32
C LYS A 114 2.36 -7.26 13.24
N VAL A 115 2.33 -8.15 12.24
CA VAL A 115 3.40 -9.12 12.03
C VAL A 115 4.68 -8.41 11.62
N LEU A 116 4.60 -7.46 10.67
CA LEU A 116 5.75 -6.66 10.25
C LEU A 116 6.38 -5.89 11.43
N GLU A 117 5.57 -5.20 12.23
CA GLU A 117 6.01 -4.50 13.43
C GLU A 117 6.70 -5.42 14.43
N ARG A 118 6.11 -6.59 14.70
CA ARG A 118 6.69 -7.56 15.64
C ARG A 118 8.08 -8.02 15.18
N VAL A 119 8.24 -8.34 13.90
CA VAL A 119 9.53 -8.81 13.38
C VAL A 119 10.57 -7.70 13.51
N LEU A 120 10.23 -6.48 13.07
CA LEU A 120 11.13 -5.32 13.17
C LEU A 120 11.54 -4.98 14.61
N GLN A 121 10.67 -5.20 15.60
CA GLN A 121 10.99 -5.00 17.02
C GLN A 121 11.87 -6.09 17.62
N THR A 122 11.76 -7.32 17.12
CA THR A 122 12.55 -8.46 17.64
C THR A 122 13.93 -8.57 17.02
N SER A 123 14.12 -7.94 15.86
CA SER A 123 15.39 -7.93 15.16
C SER A 123 16.38 -6.95 15.78
N GLU A 124 17.67 -7.25 15.67
CA GLU A 124 18.72 -6.34 16.14
C GLU A 124 18.62 -5.00 15.39
N SER A 125 19.02 -3.92 16.08
CA SER A 125 19.01 -2.56 15.53
C SER A 125 19.66 -2.49 14.14
N GLY A 126 18.87 -2.19 13.11
CA GLY A 126 19.33 -2.04 11.72
C GLY A 126 18.67 -2.96 10.69
N GLU A 127 17.59 -3.68 11.03
CA GLU A 127 16.90 -4.52 10.04
C GLU A 127 16.23 -3.70 8.92
N ASP A 128 16.43 -4.16 7.68
CA ASP A 128 15.89 -3.56 6.46
C ASP A 128 14.39 -3.87 6.33
N VAL A 129 13.55 -2.84 6.40
CA VAL A 129 12.09 -2.96 6.32
C VAL A 129 11.64 -3.61 5.01
N GLY A 130 12.35 -3.38 3.90
CA GLY A 130 12.07 -4.02 2.62
C GLY A 130 12.30 -5.52 2.65
N LEU A 131 13.39 -5.97 3.27
CA LEU A 131 13.68 -7.40 3.45
C LEU A 131 12.65 -8.06 4.38
N THR A 132 12.31 -7.42 5.50
CA THR A 132 11.29 -7.93 6.43
C THR A 132 9.93 -8.04 5.74
N LEU A 133 9.52 -7.00 5.02
CA LEU A 133 8.30 -7.00 4.22
C LEU A 133 8.30 -8.13 3.18
N ALA A 134 9.41 -8.35 2.48
CA ALA A 134 9.55 -9.44 1.52
C ALA A 134 9.38 -10.82 2.19
N GLY A 135 9.95 -11.00 3.38
CA GLY A 135 9.80 -12.22 4.17
C GLY A 135 8.33 -12.48 4.56
N VAL A 136 7.65 -11.45 5.08
CA VAL A 136 6.23 -11.54 5.46
C VAL A 136 5.34 -11.84 4.25
N LEU A 137 5.55 -11.14 3.12
CA LEU A 137 4.76 -11.35 1.90
C LEU A 137 5.02 -12.72 1.27
N LYS A 138 6.23 -13.26 1.38
CA LYS A 138 6.57 -14.61 0.91
C LYS A 138 5.83 -15.69 1.71
N ALA A 139 5.60 -15.46 2.99
CA ALA A 139 4.93 -16.39 3.89
C ALA A 139 3.39 -16.40 3.73
N ILE A 140 2.81 -15.54 2.90
CA ILE A 140 1.35 -15.50 2.69
C ILE A 140 0.97 -15.91 1.27
N GLU A 141 -0.22 -16.49 1.14
CA GLU A 141 -0.87 -16.72 -0.15
C GLU A 141 -2.17 -15.95 -0.22
N GLY A 142 -2.34 -15.17 -1.27
CA GLY A 142 -3.57 -14.43 -1.51
C GLY A 142 -3.38 -13.32 -2.54
N PRO A 143 -4.47 -12.81 -3.15
CA PRO A 143 -4.39 -11.66 -4.04
C PRO A 143 -4.12 -10.39 -3.23
N TYR A 144 -3.15 -9.57 -3.64
CA TYR A 144 -2.87 -8.30 -2.98
C TYR A 144 -2.24 -7.27 -3.90
N ALA A 145 -2.49 -6.01 -3.60
CA ALA A 145 -1.74 -4.85 -4.03
C ALA A 145 -1.61 -3.91 -2.83
N PHE A 146 -0.44 -3.31 -2.65
CA PHE A 146 -0.16 -2.50 -1.46
C PHE A 146 0.74 -1.30 -1.75
N VAL A 147 0.66 -0.33 -0.84
CA VAL A 147 1.66 0.74 -0.65
C VAL A 147 1.97 0.80 0.84
N LEU A 148 3.24 0.71 1.21
CA LEU A 148 3.74 0.84 2.57
C LEU A 148 4.75 1.98 2.62
N LEU A 149 4.48 3.00 3.43
CA LEU A 149 5.42 4.07 3.75
C LEU A 149 6.06 3.78 5.11
N ASP A 150 7.39 3.78 5.17
CA ASP A 150 8.15 3.89 6.42
C ASP A 150 8.59 5.34 6.59
N THR A 151 7.97 6.04 7.55
CA THR A 151 8.25 7.45 7.82
C THR A 151 9.58 7.68 8.55
N GLU A 152 10.13 6.66 9.20
CA GLU A 152 11.41 6.77 9.92
C GLU A 152 12.59 6.64 8.96
N THR A 153 12.56 5.63 8.09
CA THR A 153 13.61 5.43 7.06
C THR A 153 13.37 6.23 5.79
N GLN A 154 12.17 6.81 5.65
CA GLN A 154 11.74 7.60 4.50
C GLN A 154 11.76 6.81 3.18
N TYR A 155 11.47 5.52 3.25
CA TYR A 155 11.26 4.67 2.08
C TYR A 155 9.78 4.37 1.86
N LEU A 156 9.38 4.32 0.60
CA LEU A 156 8.05 3.85 0.20
C LEU A 156 8.17 2.57 -0.63
N TYR A 157 7.51 1.53 -0.15
CA TYR A 157 7.44 0.22 -0.78
C TYR A 157 6.08 0.01 -1.42
N PHE A 158 6.04 -0.59 -2.60
CA PHE A 158 4.77 -0.96 -3.23
C PHE A 158 4.92 -2.19 -4.10
N GLY A 159 3.81 -2.88 -4.33
CA GLY A 159 3.86 -4.11 -5.11
C GLY A 159 2.51 -4.80 -5.19
N ARG A 160 2.54 -5.96 -5.86
CA ARG A 160 1.38 -6.81 -6.12
C ARG A 160 1.73 -8.26 -5.82
N ASP A 161 0.72 -9.09 -5.68
CA ASP A 161 0.91 -10.54 -5.58
C ASP A 161 1.51 -11.12 -6.87
N PRO A 162 2.24 -12.24 -6.83
CA PRO A 162 2.96 -12.79 -7.99
C PRO A 162 2.08 -13.15 -9.20
N LEU A 163 0.77 -13.27 -9.02
CA LEU A 163 -0.19 -13.52 -10.11
C LEU A 163 -0.86 -12.24 -10.62
N GLY A 164 -0.56 -11.08 -10.02
CA GLY A 164 -1.12 -9.79 -10.41
C GLY A 164 -2.65 -9.72 -10.29
N ARG A 165 -3.25 -10.38 -9.29
CA ARG A 165 -4.72 -10.50 -9.20
C ARG A 165 -5.41 -9.21 -8.75
N ARG A 166 -4.67 -8.31 -8.09
CA ARG A 166 -5.14 -6.96 -7.74
C ARG A 166 -4.41 -5.94 -8.60
N SER A 167 -5.16 -4.99 -9.17
CA SER A 167 -4.55 -3.97 -10.02
C SER A 167 -3.86 -2.89 -9.19
N LEU A 168 -2.69 -2.49 -9.68
CA LEU A 168 -1.96 -1.32 -9.26
C LEU A 168 -1.21 -0.80 -10.48
N LEU A 169 -1.67 0.34 -10.99
CA LEU A 169 -1.08 1.06 -12.11
C LEU A 169 -0.02 2.02 -11.59
N MET A 170 0.99 2.27 -12.41
CA MET A 170 2.07 3.21 -12.17
C MET A 170 2.21 4.16 -13.36
N ARG A 171 2.38 5.45 -13.07
CA ARG A 171 2.77 6.48 -14.05
C ARG A 171 3.93 7.27 -13.47
N ARG A 172 4.99 7.43 -14.26
CA ARG A 172 6.10 8.33 -13.97
C ARG A 172 5.98 9.55 -14.87
N SER A 173 6.03 10.74 -14.30
CA SER A 173 6.12 11.99 -15.04
C SER A 173 7.53 12.56 -14.84
N VAL A 174 8.19 12.91 -15.93
CA VAL A 174 9.50 13.58 -15.93
C VAL A 174 9.41 14.91 -16.70
N GLU A 175 8.19 15.42 -16.90
CA GLU A 175 7.99 16.66 -17.64
C GLU A 175 8.47 17.86 -16.82
N THR A 176 9.38 18.65 -17.41
CA THR A 176 9.78 19.99 -16.94
C THR A 176 10.29 20.09 -15.49
N GLY A 177 11.09 19.12 -15.03
CA GLY A 177 11.80 19.22 -13.75
C GLY A 177 10.98 18.92 -12.50
N ASP A 178 9.70 18.55 -12.64
CA ASP A 178 8.85 18.04 -11.57
C ASP A 178 8.69 16.51 -11.73
N GLU A 179 9.64 15.78 -11.15
CA GLU A 179 9.57 14.31 -11.12
C GLU A 179 8.46 13.86 -10.18
N SER A 180 7.47 13.17 -10.73
CA SER A 180 6.37 12.60 -9.95
C SER A 180 6.10 11.14 -10.30
N LEU A 181 5.73 10.38 -9.28
CA LEU A 181 5.31 9.00 -9.36
C LEU A 181 3.88 8.88 -8.84
N MET A 182 2.99 8.41 -9.70
CA MET A 182 1.59 8.16 -9.36
C MET A 182 1.31 6.66 -9.41
N LEU A 183 0.71 6.15 -8.34
CA LEU A 183 0.18 4.80 -8.25
C LEU A 183 -1.34 4.87 -8.12
N CYS A 184 -2.08 4.00 -8.80
CA CYS A 184 -3.53 3.91 -8.61
C CYS A 184 -4.10 2.52 -8.92
N SER A 185 -5.13 2.09 -8.21
CA SER A 185 -5.83 0.83 -8.53
C SER A 185 -6.70 0.92 -9.79
N VAL A 186 -6.98 2.13 -10.27
CA VAL A 186 -7.80 2.41 -11.44
C VAL A 186 -7.44 3.81 -11.95
N ALA A 187 -7.26 3.94 -13.27
CA ALA A 187 -7.06 5.24 -13.91
C ALA A 187 -8.41 5.94 -14.11
N ASP A 188 -8.42 7.27 -14.04
CA ASP A 188 -9.59 8.07 -14.42
C ASP A 188 -9.50 8.52 -15.89
N GLN A 189 -10.65 8.91 -16.44
CA GLN A 189 -10.76 9.34 -17.82
C GLN A 189 -9.90 10.58 -18.13
N GLY A 190 -9.73 11.48 -17.17
CA GLY A 190 -8.93 12.69 -17.32
C GLY A 190 -7.45 12.36 -17.49
N THR A 191 -6.91 11.50 -16.63
CA THR A 191 -5.50 11.10 -16.74
C THR A 191 -5.23 10.30 -18.02
N ILE A 192 -6.15 9.44 -18.46
CA ILE A 192 -6.05 8.72 -19.74
C ILE A 192 -6.09 9.71 -20.92
N ALA A 193 -7.02 10.67 -20.92
CA ALA A 193 -7.17 11.65 -21.99
C ALA A 193 -5.96 12.60 -22.11
N ALA A 194 -5.25 12.85 -21.00
CA ALA A 194 -4.00 13.59 -20.98
C ALA A 194 -2.80 12.82 -21.60
N GLY A 195 -3.03 11.63 -22.17
CA GLY A 195 -1.98 10.83 -22.80
C GLY A 195 -1.07 10.12 -21.80
N SER A 196 -1.49 10.03 -20.54
CA SER A 196 -0.69 9.38 -19.49
C SER A 196 -0.47 7.89 -19.78
N SER A 197 0.80 7.48 -19.84
CA SER A 197 1.22 6.09 -20.01
C SER A 197 1.20 5.34 -18.68
N PHE A 198 0.01 5.13 -18.10
CA PHE A 198 -0.09 4.18 -17.00
C PHE A 198 0.31 2.79 -17.46
N VAL A 199 1.24 2.19 -16.74
CA VAL A 199 1.65 0.80 -16.89
C VAL A 199 1.26 0.05 -15.65
N GLU A 200 0.82 -1.20 -15.80
CA GLU A 200 0.59 -2.05 -14.65
C GLU A 200 1.92 -2.30 -13.91
N VAL A 201 1.93 -2.18 -12.58
CA VAL A 201 3.12 -2.50 -11.77
C VAL A 201 3.49 -3.96 -11.99
N ASP A 202 4.75 -4.21 -12.34
CA ASP A 202 5.23 -5.57 -12.57
C ASP A 202 5.14 -6.43 -11.30
N CYS A 203 4.69 -7.67 -11.46
CA CYS A 203 4.49 -8.64 -10.37
C CYS A 203 5.46 -9.83 -10.43
N SER A 204 6.42 -9.83 -11.36
CA SER A 204 7.23 -11.01 -11.66
C SER A 204 8.25 -11.40 -10.58
N ARG A 205 8.53 -10.50 -9.61
CA ARG A 205 9.14 -10.72 -8.26
C ARG A 205 9.52 -9.42 -7.53
N SER A 206 8.87 -8.31 -7.86
CA SER A 206 9.36 -6.98 -7.52
C SER A 206 8.53 -6.37 -6.39
N ILE A 207 9.13 -6.24 -5.20
CA ILE A 207 8.73 -5.16 -4.28
C ILE A 207 9.50 -3.94 -4.76
N TRP A 208 8.77 -2.93 -5.20
CA TRP A 208 9.37 -1.66 -5.62
C TRP A 208 9.67 -0.84 -4.39
N CYS A 209 10.79 -0.12 -4.42
CA CYS A 209 11.24 0.78 -3.37
C CYS A 209 11.53 2.16 -3.96
N VAL A 210 11.08 3.20 -3.27
CA VAL A 210 11.34 4.60 -3.59
C VAL A 210 12.00 5.25 -2.39
N ASP A 211 13.20 5.78 -2.59
CA ASP A 211 13.85 6.66 -1.61
C ASP A 211 13.17 8.03 -1.67
N LEU A 212 12.71 8.53 -0.52
CA LEU A 212 12.08 9.84 -0.43
C LEU A 212 13.04 10.92 0.04
N ASN A 213 14.33 10.62 0.24
CA ASN A 213 15.39 11.57 0.59
C ASN A 213 16.03 12.23 -0.64
#